data_AF-A0AA43C397-F1
#
_entry.id   AF-A0AA43C397-F1
#
_cell.length_a   1.000
_cell.length_b   1.000
_cell.length_c   1.000
_cell.angle_alpha   90.00
_cell.angle_beta   90.00
_cell.angle_gamma   90.00
#
_symmetry.space_group_name_H-M   'P 1'
#
loop_
_entity.id
_entity.type
_entity.pdbx_description
1 polymer ?
#
loop_
_entity_poly.entity_id
_entity_poly.type
_entity_poly.pdbx_seq_one_letter_code
_entity_poly.pdbx_strand_id
1 'polypeptide(L)'
;MTDSALSRILGVLTAPERTFRAIRERPTWVVAFLVVLAITAGVGQLAQSKVDTERVIRDMLEEAGTVDQARIDEIVARQESRNPVFEGVASTAATALIPLLCALYFWLGTRLFGGEPTFPQSLATVVHAFVPWWALKALLSVPALVSRRELSLEEASRGLLPSNLGFLLADDAPLLLRGVATALDLFTLWGLVLLVLGFAIVARVSRVASAALTLVIWILVLGLTLIPMVLPKLLSG
;
A
#
# COMPACT_ATOMS: atom_id res chain seq x y z
N MET A 1 -6.69 -11.13 28.53
CA MET A 1 -7.01 -11.42 27.11
C MET A 1 -6.06 -10.72 26.12
N THR A 2 -4.88 -10.23 26.50
CA THR A 2 -4.04 -9.36 25.63
C THR A 2 -2.68 -9.91 25.22
N ASP A 3 -2.49 -11.22 25.27
CA ASP A 3 -1.18 -11.83 24.97
C ASP A 3 -1.10 -12.60 23.66
N SER A 4 -2.19 -12.76 22.91
CA SER A 4 -2.13 -13.46 21.61
C SER A 4 -1.77 -12.49 20.48
N ALA A 5 -1.02 -12.97 19.49
CA ALA A 5 -0.63 -12.15 18.34
C ALA A 5 -1.84 -11.66 17.52
N LEU A 6 -2.91 -12.46 17.44
CA LEU A 6 -4.17 -12.06 16.80
C LEU A 6 -4.88 -10.91 17.55
N SER A 7 -4.84 -10.93 18.90
CA SER A 7 -5.44 -9.86 19.70
C SER A 7 -4.80 -8.50 19.43
N ARG A 8 -3.51 -8.47 19.05
CA ARG A 8 -2.78 -7.25 18.72
C ARG A 8 -3.14 -6.69 17.35
N ILE A 9 -3.54 -7.55 16.40
CA ILE A 9 -4.05 -7.11 15.08
C ILE A 9 -5.36 -6.33 15.26
N LEU A 10 -6.30 -6.86 16.04
CA LEU A 10 -7.55 -6.14 16.36
C LEU A 10 -7.30 -4.97 17.31
N GLY A 11 -6.38 -5.13 18.25
CA GLY A 11 -6.03 -4.12 19.23
C GLY A 11 -5.44 -2.86 18.60
N VAL A 12 -4.74 -2.95 17.46
CA VAL A 12 -4.22 -1.74 16.80
C VAL A 12 -5.35 -0.86 16.25
N LEU A 13 -6.49 -1.46 15.92
CA LEU A 13 -7.66 -0.73 15.41
C LEU A 13 -8.50 -0.11 16.54
N THR A 14 -8.62 -0.80 17.68
CA THR A 14 -9.56 -0.43 18.76
C THR A 14 -8.89 0.19 19.98
N ALA A 15 -7.63 -0.18 20.27
CA ALA A 15 -6.86 0.28 21.42
C ALA A 15 -5.37 0.48 21.05
N PRO A 16 -5.07 1.37 20.08
CA PRO A 16 -3.75 1.47 19.47
C PRO A 16 -2.63 1.76 20.47
N GLU A 17 -2.84 2.69 21.41
CA GLU A 17 -1.80 3.02 22.40
C GLU A 17 -1.42 1.83 23.27
N ARG A 18 -2.43 1.07 23.76
CA ARG A 18 -2.20 -0.13 24.57
C ARG A 18 -1.45 -1.17 23.75
N THR A 19 -1.83 -1.36 22.48
CA THR A 19 -1.21 -2.30 21.57
C THR A 19 0.25 -1.94 21.30
N PHE A 20 0.57 -0.68 21.02
CA PHE A 20 1.95 -0.26 20.79
C PHE A 20 2.82 -0.30 22.06
N ARG A 21 2.26 -0.06 23.25
CA ARG A 21 2.97 -0.32 24.52
C ARG A 21 3.34 -1.80 24.65
N ALA A 22 2.41 -2.71 24.35
CA ALA A 22 2.67 -4.14 24.38
C ALA A 22 3.67 -4.61 23.30
N ILE A 23 3.64 -3.99 22.11
CA ILE A 23 4.62 -4.22 21.03
C ILE A 23 6.02 -3.74 21.45
N ARG A 24 6.11 -2.60 22.15
CA ARG A 24 7.38 -2.10 22.68
C ARG A 24 8.03 -3.11 23.61
N GLU A 25 7.24 -3.74 24.49
CA GLU A 25 7.74 -4.73 25.44
C GLU A 25 8.05 -6.07 24.78
N ARG A 26 7.20 -6.52 23.85
CA ARG A 26 7.35 -7.78 23.12
C ARG A 26 7.01 -7.55 21.65
N PRO A 27 8.01 -7.38 20.76
CA PRO A 27 7.75 -7.04 19.36
C PRO A 27 7.30 -8.26 18.55
N THR A 28 6.08 -8.72 18.78
CA THR A 28 5.48 -9.81 17.99
C THR A 28 5.02 -9.26 16.65
N TRP A 29 5.68 -9.63 15.56
CA TRP A 29 5.33 -9.14 14.22
C TRP A 29 4.97 -10.26 13.25
N VAL A 30 5.52 -11.46 13.42
CA VAL A 30 5.41 -12.56 12.43
C VAL A 30 3.97 -12.88 12.06
N VAL A 31 3.09 -13.10 13.05
CA VAL A 31 1.68 -13.43 12.78
C VAL A 31 0.96 -12.27 12.08
N ALA A 32 1.15 -11.04 12.56
CA ALA A 32 0.54 -9.87 11.91
C ALA A 32 1.05 -9.68 10.48
N PHE A 33 2.34 -9.91 10.25
CA PHE A 33 2.98 -9.80 8.94
C PHE A 33 2.41 -10.84 7.97
N LEU A 34 2.34 -12.11 8.39
CA LEU A 34 1.79 -13.19 7.57
C LEU A 34 0.31 -12.99 7.27
N VAL A 35 -0.49 -12.54 8.25
CA VAL A 35 -1.92 -12.24 8.04
C VAL A 35 -2.11 -11.09 7.06
N VAL A 36 -1.41 -9.97 7.29
CA VAL A 36 -1.50 -8.80 6.40
C VAL A 36 -1.04 -9.16 4.98
N LEU A 37 0.06 -9.90 4.85
CA LEU A 37 0.59 -10.33 3.56
C LEU A 37 -0.35 -11.29 2.84
N ALA A 38 -0.89 -12.30 3.54
CA ALA A 38 -1.81 -13.26 2.96
C ALA A 38 -3.10 -12.61 2.47
N ILE A 39 -3.68 -11.68 3.25
CA ILE A 39 -4.88 -10.94 2.85
C ILE A 39 -4.59 -10.06 1.64
N THR A 40 -3.52 -9.26 1.71
CA THR A 40 -3.18 -8.31 0.64
C THR A 40 -2.83 -9.03 -0.66
N ALA A 41 -2.02 -10.09 -0.59
CA ALA A 41 -1.69 -10.90 -1.74
C ALA A 41 -2.91 -11.62 -2.31
N GLY A 42 -3.74 -12.25 -1.47
CA GLY A 42 -4.92 -12.98 -1.92
C GLY A 42 -5.95 -12.07 -2.62
N VAL A 43 -6.26 -10.91 -2.02
CA VAL A 43 -7.17 -9.92 -2.62
C VAL A 43 -6.55 -9.29 -3.87
N GLY A 44 -5.25 -9.01 -3.85
CA GLY A 44 -4.53 -8.49 -5.01
C GLY A 44 -4.56 -9.44 -6.20
N GLN A 45 -4.34 -10.73 -5.98
CA GLN A 45 -4.44 -11.76 -7.02
C GLN A 45 -5.87 -11.88 -7.58
N LEU A 46 -6.89 -11.81 -6.70
CA LEU A 46 -8.29 -11.79 -7.13
C LEU A 46 -8.65 -10.53 -7.93
N ALA A 47 -8.01 -9.40 -7.64
CA ALA A 47 -8.18 -8.18 -8.41
C ALA A 47 -7.52 -8.30 -9.78
N GLN A 48 -6.28 -8.78 -9.84
CA GLN A 48 -5.56 -8.99 -11.09
C GLN A 48 -6.26 -9.97 -12.03
N SER A 49 -6.90 -11.03 -11.50
CA SER A 49 -7.64 -11.97 -12.33
C SER A 49 -8.92 -11.40 -12.96
N LYS A 50 -9.35 -10.20 -12.54
CA LYS A 50 -10.50 -9.48 -13.10
C LYS A 50 -10.09 -8.34 -14.03
N VAL A 51 -8.80 -8.04 -14.15
CA VAL A 51 -8.26 -7.02 -15.05
C VAL A 51 -7.88 -7.68 -16.37
N ASP A 52 -8.43 -7.18 -17.48
CA ASP A 52 -8.04 -7.60 -18.82
C ASP A 52 -6.65 -7.05 -19.17
N THR A 53 -5.63 -7.73 -18.69
CA THR A 53 -4.23 -7.28 -18.75
C THR A 53 -3.74 -7.12 -20.19
N GLU A 54 -4.23 -7.93 -21.13
CA GLU A 54 -3.93 -7.75 -22.56
C GLU A 54 -4.43 -6.39 -23.03
N ARG A 55 -5.72 -6.12 -22.79
CA ARG A 55 -6.33 -4.85 -23.19
C ARG A 55 -5.63 -3.65 -22.54
N VAL A 56 -5.27 -3.76 -21.25
CA VAL A 56 -4.49 -2.72 -20.57
C VAL A 56 -3.17 -2.44 -21.29
N ILE A 57 -2.40 -3.48 -21.60
CA ILE A 57 -1.10 -3.35 -22.25
C ILE A 57 -1.26 -2.73 -23.64
N ARG A 58 -2.27 -3.17 -24.39
CA ARG A 58 -2.57 -2.66 -25.73
C ARG A 58 -2.94 -1.17 -25.68
N ASP A 59 -3.91 -0.80 -24.84
CA ASP A 59 -4.35 0.59 -24.65
C ASP A 59 -3.16 1.49 -24.23
N MET A 60 -2.31 1.03 -23.30
CA MET A 60 -1.12 1.76 -22.87
C MET A 60 -0.09 1.96 -23.98
N LEU A 61 0.16 0.96 -24.82
CA LEU A 61 1.15 1.02 -25.90
C LEU A 61 0.64 1.85 -27.09
N GLU A 62 -0.66 1.78 -27.37
CA GLU A 62 -1.32 2.61 -28.37
C GLU A 62 -1.30 4.10 -27.95
N GLU A 63 -1.61 4.40 -26.69
CA GLU A 63 -1.59 5.75 -26.15
C GLU A 63 -0.16 6.34 -26.02
N ALA A 64 0.84 5.50 -25.74
CA ALA A 64 2.25 5.90 -25.76
C ALA A 64 2.78 6.23 -27.18
N GLY A 65 2.03 5.87 -28.22
CA GLY A 65 2.22 6.35 -29.59
C GLY A 65 3.61 6.11 -30.16
N THR A 66 4.06 4.87 -30.32
CA THR A 66 5.25 4.51 -31.15
C THR A 66 5.50 3.00 -31.30
N VAL A 67 4.46 2.16 -31.20
CA VAL A 67 4.66 0.69 -31.21
C VAL A 67 3.92 0.10 -32.40
N ASP A 68 4.67 -0.52 -33.32
CA ASP A 68 4.10 -1.32 -34.42
C ASP A 68 3.23 -2.45 -33.85
N GLN A 69 2.15 -2.82 -34.55
CA GLN A 69 1.21 -3.83 -34.07
C GLN A 69 1.93 -5.16 -33.78
N ALA A 70 2.90 -5.52 -34.63
CA ALA A 70 3.73 -6.71 -34.43
C ALA A 70 4.53 -6.67 -33.11
N ARG A 71 4.95 -5.47 -32.68
CA ARG A 71 5.68 -5.27 -31.43
C ARG A 71 4.75 -5.28 -30.22
N ILE A 72 3.53 -4.78 -30.35
CA ILE A 72 2.49 -4.90 -29.31
C ILE A 72 2.18 -6.38 -29.08
N ASP A 73 1.93 -7.13 -30.15
CA ASP A 73 1.60 -8.56 -30.07
C ASP A 73 2.76 -9.38 -29.51
N GLU A 74 4.02 -9.04 -29.83
CA GLU A 74 5.21 -9.64 -29.20
C GLU A 74 5.25 -9.41 -27.68
N ILE A 75 4.95 -8.18 -27.22
CA ILE A 75 4.94 -7.83 -25.80
C ILE A 75 3.82 -8.59 -25.07
N VAL A 76 2.62 -8.64 -25.65
CA VAL A 76 1.48 -9.39 -25.11
C VAL A 76 1.82 -10.88 -25.02
N ALA A 77 2.28 -11.50 -26.12
CA ALA A 77 2.64 -12.92 -26.15
C ALA A 77 3.76 -13.24 -25.15
N ARG A 78 4.73 -12.34 -24.98
CA ARG A 78 5.77 -12.48 -23.96
C ARG A 78 5.18 -12.44 -22.54
N GLN A 79 4.22 -11.55 -22.27
CA GLN A 79 3.56 -11.48 -20.97
C GLN A 79 2.74 -12.75 -20.70
N GLU A 80 2.02 -13.27 -21.69
CA GLU A 80 1.26 -14.53 -21.58
C GLU A 80 2.15 -15.77 -21.41
N SER A 81 3.36 -15.75 -21.96
CA SER A 81 4.33 -16.84 -21.81
C SER A 81 4.93 -16.94 -20.39
N ARG A 82 4.69 -15.94 -19.53
CA ARG A 82 5.23 -15.95 -18.16
C ARG A 82 4.45 -16.94 -17.30
N ASN A 83 5.18 -17.67 -16.46
CA ASN A 83 4.56 -18.60 -15.54
C ASN A 83 3.77 -17.83 -14.46
N PRO A 84 2.42 -17.95 -14.40
CA PRO A 84 1.59 -17.18 -13.48
C PRO A 84 1.90 -17.48 -12.01
N VAL A 85 2.38 -18.69 -11.69
CA VAL A 85 2.82 -19.03 -10.32
C VAL A 85 4.06 -18.23 -9.95
N PHE A 86 5.03 -18.13 -10.87
CA PHE A 86 6.25 -17.35 -10.62
C PHE A 86 5.93 -15.87 -10.46
N GLU A 87 5.04 -15.32 -11.28
CA GLU A 87 4.59 -13.93 -11.16
C GLU A 87 3.90 -13.66 -9.82
N GLY A 88 3.00 -14.54 -9.40
CA GLY A 88 2.31 -14.43 -8.11
C GLY A 88 3.29 -14.46 -6.94
N VAL A 89 4.27 -15.35 -6.96
CA VAL A 89 5.32 -15.43 -5.93
C VAL A 89 6.20 -14.18 -5.94
N ALA A 90 6.66 -13.72 -7.11
CA ALA A 90 7.48 -12.53 -7.24
C ALA A 90 6.76 -11.26 -6.75
N SER A 91 5.49 -11.09 -7.12
CA SER A 91 4.65 -9.98 -6.67
C SER A 91 4.42 -10.00 -5.15
N THR A 92 4.16 -11.18 -4.59
CA THR A 92 4.02 -11.36 -3.14
C THR A 92 5.31 -11.03 -2.41
N ALA A 93 6.45 -11.49 -2.92
CA ALA A 93 7.78 -11.20 -2.35
C ALA A 93 8.12 -9.70 -2.42
N ALA A 94 7.81 -9.03 -3.55
CA ALA A 94 7.97 -7.59 -3.68
C ALA A 94 7.09 -6.82 -2.68
N THR A 95 5.84 -7.25 -2.50
CA THR A 95 4.92 -6.66 -1.51
C THR A 95 5.44 -6.83 -0.08
N ALA A 96 6.01 -8.00 0.24
CA ALA A 96 6.61 -8.28 1.55
C ALA A 96 7.82 -7.39 1.88
N LEU A 97 8.52 -6.85 0.86
CA LEU A 97 9.68 -5.98 1.05
C LEU A 97 9.29 -4.58 1.56
N ILE A 98 8.11 -4.08 1.22
CA ILE A 98 7.67 -2.72 1.58
C ILE A 98 7.68 -2.49 3.11
N PRO A 99 7.02 -3.30 3.96
CA PRO A 99 7.07 -3.10 5.41
C PRO A 99 8.48 -3.25 5.99
N LEU A 100 9.37 -4.05 5.37
CA LEU A 100 10.77 -4.16 5.78
C LEU A 100 11.55 -2.86 5.51
N LEU A 101 11.36 -2.27 4.34
CA LEU A 101 11.98 -0.98 3.97
C LEU A 101 11.43 0.17 4.81
N CYS A 102 10.11 0.20 5.06
CA CYS A 102 9.52 1.17 5.98
C CYS A 102 10.06 0.99 7.41
N ALA A 103 10.19 -0.25 7.89
CA ALA A 103 10.77 -0.53 9.19
C ALA A 103 12.22 -0.05 9.29
N LEU A 104 13.02 -0.29 8.24
CA LEU A 104 14.39 0.19 8.13
C LEU A 104 14.45 1.72 8.17
N TYR A 105 13.57 2.39 7.40
CA TYR A 105 13.45 3.85 7.38
C TYR A 105 13.17 4.42 8.77
N PHE A 106 12.14 3.92 9.48
CA PHE A 106 11.81 4.44 10.80
C PHE A 106 12.85 4.03 11.86
N TRP A 107 13.43 2.84 11.75
CA TRP A 107 14.48 2.37 12.65
C TRP A 107 15.72 3.29 12.61
N LEU A 108 16.11 3.74 11.43
CA LEU A 108 17.20 4.71 11.26
C LEU A 108 16.75 6.14 11.58
N GLY A 109 15.59 6.57 11.06
CA GLY A 109 15.10 7.93 11.18
C GLY A 109 14.82 8.34 12.63
N THR A 110 14.26 7.45 13.45
CA THR A 110 13.98 7.76 14.87
C THR A 110 15.25 7.96 15.70
N ARG A 111 16.38 7.37 15.31
CA ARG A 111 17.69 7.58 15.97
C ARG A 111 18.21 9.00 15.83
N LEU A 112 17.86 9.70 14.75
CA LEU A 112 18.18 11.11 14.55
C LEU A 112 17.48 12.02 15.57
N PHE A 113 16.43 11.52 16.22
CA PHE A 113 15.65 12.21 17.25
C PHE A 113 15.86 11.61 18.64
N GLY A 114 16.95 10.85 18.84
CA GLY A 114 17.29 10.22 20.12
C GLY A 114 16.48 8.97 20.48
N GLY A 115 15.67 8.45 19.55
CA GLY A 115 14.94 7.20 19.73
C GLY A 115 15.84 5.98 19.45
N GLU A 116 15.70 4.94 20.26
CA GLU A 116 16.51 3.72 20.11
C GLU A 116 15.66 2.45 19.97
N PRO A 117 14.71 2.39 19.02
CA PRO A 117 14.00 1.14 18.79
C PRO A 117 14.97 0.09 18.22
N THR A 118 14.71 -1.17 18.54
CA THR A 118 15.28 -2.30 17.82
C THR A 118 14.59 -2.43 16.45
N PHE A 119 15.23 -3.11 15.50
CA PHE A 119 14.62 -3.35 14.19
C PHE A 119 13.30 -4.15 14.30
N PRO A 120 13.20 -5.24 15.11
CA PRO A 120 11.93 -5.96 15.31
C PRO A 120 10.81 -5.08 15.88
N GLN A 121 11.12 -4.16 16.78
CA GLN A 121 10.14 -3.18 17.29
C GLN A 121 9.64 -2.25 16.18
N SER A 122 10.54 -1.79 15.30
CA SER A 122 10.18 -0.95 14.16
C SER A 122 9.31 -1.71 13.16
N LEU A 123 9.69 -2.95 12.84
CA LEU A 123 8.92 -3.83 11.95
C LEU A 123 7.55 -4.18 12.52
N ALA A 124 7.48 -4.55 13.80
CA ALA A 124 6.21 -4.80 14.47
C ALA A 124 5.30 -3.57 14.41
N THR A 125 5.85 -2.38 14.65
CA THR A 125 5.10 -1.12 14.59
C THR A 125 4.53 -0.87 13.20
N VAL A 126 5.37 -0.96 12.16
CA VAL A 126 4.99 -0.77 10.75
C VAL A 126 3.89 -1.75 10.34
N VAL A 127 4.11 -3.05 10.58
CA VAL A 127 3.16 -4.10 10.17
C VAL A 127 1.79 -3.90 10.80
N HIS A 128 1.73 -3.55 12.09
CA HIS A 128 0.46 -3.29 12.76
C HIS A 128 -0.18 -1.99 12.28
N ALA A 129 0.61 -0.94 12.01
CA ALA A 129 0.09 0.31 11.46
C ALA A 129 -0.45 0.17 10.03
N PHE A 130 -0.02 -0.86 9.29
CA PHE A 130 -0.49 -1.15 7.93
C PHE A 130 -1.83 -1.91 7.92
N VAL A 131 -2.25 -2.49 9.05
CA VAL A 131 -3.50 -3.27 9.15
C VAL A 131 -4.72 -2.54 8.56
N PRO A 132 -4.97 -1.24 8.82
CA PRO A 132 -6.11 -0.54 8.25
C PRO A 132 -6.15 -0.54 6.72
N TRP A 133 -5.06 -0.12 6.08
CA TRP A 133 -5.08 0.15 4.64
C TRP A 133 -4.62 -1.04 3.79
N TRP A 134 -3.90 -2.02 4.35
CA TRP A 134 -3.52 -3.25 3.64
C TRP A 134 -4.49 -4.40 3.90
N ALA A 135 -4.78 -4.71 5.16
CA ALA A 135 -5.62 -5.87 5.47
C ALA A 135 -7.11 -5.50 5.49
N LEU A 136 -7.50 -4.53 6.30
CA LEU A 136 -8.91 -4.19 6.51
C LEU A 136 -9.54 -3.63 5.22
N LYS A 137 -8.90 -2.66 4.57
CA LYS A 137 -9.36 -2.10 3.28
C LYS A 137 -9.48 -3.17 2.20
N ALA A 138 -8.48 -4.04 2.05
CA ALA A 138 -8.52 -5.12 1.07
C ALA A 138 -9.68 -6.09 1.34
N LEU A 139 -9.86 -6.51 2.60
CA LEU A 139 -10.94 -7.40 2.99
C LEU A 139 -12.32 -6.78 2.74
N LEU A 140 -12.48 -5.50 3.08
CA LEU A 140 -13.72 -4.76 2.83
C LEU A 140 -14.00 -4.55 1.34
N SER A 141 -12.97 -4.59 0.49
CA SER A 141 -13.12 -4.49 -0.97
C SER A 141 -13.61 -5.79 -1.62
N VAL A 142 -13.53 -6.93 -0.92
CA VAL A 142 -13.86 -8.26 -1.49
C VAL A 142 -15.30 -8.35 -2.03
N PRO A 143 -16.36 -7.89 -1.32
CA PRO A 143 -17.72 -7.97 -1.85
C PRO A 143 -17.89 -7.19 -3.16
N ALA A 144 -17.32 -5.98 -3.21
CA ALA A 144 -17.31 -5.14 -4.41
C ALA A 144 -16.48 -5.76 -5.54
N LEU A 145 -15.41 -6.48 -5.19
CA LEU A 145 -14.55 -7.15 -6.16
C LEU A 145 -15.22 -8.40 -6.76
N VAL A 146 -15.85 -9.23 -5.93
CA VAL A 146 -16.51 -10.47 -6.36
C VAL A 146 -17.76 -10.21 -7.19
N SER A 147 -18.47 -9.10 -6.93
CA SER A 147 -19.65 -8.71 -7.72
C SER A 147 -19.32 -8.22 -9.13
N ARG A 148 -18.06 -7.91 -9.42
CA ARG A 148 -17.59 -7.48 -10.74
C ARG A 148 -17.17 -8.68 -11.57
N ARG A 149 -17.58 -8.74 -12.83
CA ARG A 149 -17.06 -9.72 -13.80
C ARG A 149 -15.66 -9.31 -14.23
N GLU A 150 -15.51 -8.05 -14.61
CA GLU A 150 -14.29 -7.41 -15.09
C GLU A 150 -14.10 -6.08 -14.34
N LEU A 151 -12.85 -5.65 -14.17
CA LEU A 151 -12.47 -4.36 -13.61
C LEU A 151 -11.83 -3.50 -14.70
N SER A 152 -12.38 -2.31 -14.94
CA SER A 152 -11.72 -1.31 -15.78
C SER A 152 -10.48 -0.74 -15.07
N LEU A 153 -9.55 -0.18 -15.85
CA LEU A 153 -8.39 0.53 -15.31
C LEU A 153 -8.80 1.68 -14.39
N GLU A 154 -9.86 2.38 -14.78
CA GLU A 154 -10.38 3.51 -14.04
C GLU A 154 -10.90 3.06 -12.66
N GLU A 155 -11.71 2.00 -12.60
CA GLU A 155 -12.21 1.44 -11.34
C GLU A 155 -11.08 0.91 -10.46
N ALA A 156 -10.09 0.24 -11.06
CA ALA A 156 -8.91 -0.22 -10.34
C ALA A 156 -8.10 0.95 -9.76
N SER A 157 -7.98 2.06 -10.50
CA SER A 157 -7.22 3.25 -10.08
C SER A 157 -7.95 4.10 -9.02
N ARG A 158 -9.28 4.24 -9.13
CA ARG A 158 -10.13 4.99 -8.20
C ARG A 158 -10.33 4.23 -6.88
N GLY A 159 -10.27 2.91 -6.95
CA GLY A 159 -10.49 1.97 -5.85
C GLY A 159 -11.94 1.50 -5.77
N LEU A 160 -12.17 0.41 -5.04
CA LEU A 160 -13.49 -0.25 -4.93
C LEU A 160 -14.32 0.20 -3.73
N LEU A 161 -13.73 1.00 -2.84
CA LEU A 161 -14.39 1.52 -1.65
C LEU A 161 -14.45 3.05 -1.73
N PRO A 162 -15.61 3.68 -1.47
CA PRO A 162 -15.76 5.12 -1.41
C PRO A 162 -15.16 5.69 -0.11
N SER A 163 -13.88 5.44 0.12
CA SER A 163 -13.14 5.83 1.33
C SER A 163 -12.11 6.93 1.08
N ASN A 164 -12.03 7.44 -0.14
CA ASN A 164 -11.09 8.48 -0.54
C ASN A 164 -11.78 9.67 -1.21
N LEU A 165 -11.10 10.82 -1.22
CA LEU A 165 -11.64 12.06 -1.80
C LEU A 165 -11.78 11.99 -3.34
N GLY A 166 -11.14 11.05 -4.01
CA GLY A 166 -11.26 10.85 -5.45
C GLY A 166 -12.68 10.54 -5.92
N PHE A 167 -13.54 10.01 -5.03
CA PHE A 167 -14.97 9.79 -5.31
C PHE A 167 -15.82 11.08 -5.34
N LEU A 168 -15.26 12.20 -4.86
CA LEU A 168 -15.93 13.51 -4.89
C LEU A 168 -15.57 14.30 -6.16
N LEU A 169 -14.62 13.82 -6.96
CA LEU A 169 -14.18 14.48 -8.18
C LEU A 169 -15.08 14.11 -9.36
N ALA A 170 -15.30 15.07 -10.25
CA ALA A 170 -15.89 14.83 -11.56
C ALA A 170 -15.01 13.89 -12.39
N ASP A 171 -15.60 13.21 -13.37
CA ASP A 171 -14.87 12.22 -14.20
C ASP A 171 -13.79 12.87 -15.08
N ASP A 172 -13.94 14.15 -15.43
CA ASP A 172 -12.98 14.95 -16.19
C ASP A 172 -11.88 15.63 -15.34
N ALA A 173 -11.84 15.35 -14.03
CA ALA A 173 -10.84 15.95 -13.15
C ALA A 173 -9.39 15.60 -13.58
N PRO A 174 -8.43 16.53 -13.48
CA PRO A 174 -7.05 16.29 -13.87
C PRO A 174 -6.43 15.07 -13.19
N LEU A 175 -5.68 14.25 -13.93
CA LEU A 175 -5.10 12.98 -13.42
C LEU A 175 -4.27 13.17 -12.15
N LEU A 176 -3.47 14.24 -12.07
CA LEU A 176 -2.68 14.55 -10.87
C LEU A 176 -3.57 14.86 -9.66
N LEU A 177 -4.63 15.67 -9.85
CA LEU A 177 -5.59 15.97 -8.81
C LEU A 177 -6.31 14.70 -8.34
N ARG A 178 -6.70 13.84 -9.31
CA ARG A 178 -7.29 12.53 -9.02
C ARG A 178 -6.38 11.66 -8.18
N GLY A 179 -5.11 11.54 -8.55
CA GLY A 179 -4.12 10.75 -7.80
C GLY A 179 -3.88 11.25 -6.37
N VAL A 180 -3.82 12.58 -6.17
CA VAL A 180 -3.72 13.16 -4.82
C VAL A 180 -5.00 12.90 -4.01
N ALA A 181 -6.17 13.09 -4.62
CA ALA A 181 -7.45 12.89 -3.95
C ALA A 181 -7.70 11.41 -3.59
N THR A 182 -7.27 10.46 -4.41
CA THR A 182 -7.36 9.02 -4.10
C THR A 182 -6.38 8.60 -3.01
N ALA A 183 -5.21 9.24 -2.92
CA ALA A 183 -4.25 9.01 -1.84
C ALA A 183 -4.76 9.50 -0.47
N LEU A 184 -5.61 10.53 -0.45
CA LEU A 184 -6.34 11.00 0.73
C LEU A 184 -7.52 10.07 1.03
N ASP A 185 -7.18 8.93 1.63
CA ASP A 185 -8.09 7.84 1.95
C ASP A 185 -8.18 7.61 3.47
N LEU A 186 -9.39 7.31 3.96
CA LEU A 186 -9.67 7.08 5.38
C LEU A 186 -8.74 6.03 6.01
N PHE A 187 -8.48 4.91 5.33
CA PHE A 187 -7.65 3.84 5.87
C PHE A 187 -6.18 4.25 5.88
N THR A 188 -5.72 4.94 4.81
CA THR A 188 -4.38 5.52 4.74
C THR A 188 -4.16 6.49 5.89
N LEU A 189 -5.05 7.48 6.05
CA LEU A 189 -4.96 8.49 7.11
C LEU A 189 -4.95 7.84 8.50
N TRP A 190 -5.79 6.82 8.72
CA TRP A 190 -5.80 6.11 9.99
C TRP A 190 -4.47 5.40 10.26
N GLY A 191 -3.91 4.68 9.29
CA GLY A 191 -2.63 4.05 9.52
C GLY A 191 -1.47 5.05 9.66
N LEU A 192 -1.54 6.24 9.04
CA LEU A 192 -0.57 7.31 9.29
C LEU A 192 -0.62 7.74 10.76
N VAL A 193 -1.83 7.91 11.31
CA VAL A 193 -2.01 8.15 12.76
C VAL A 193 -1.40 7.01 13.58
N LEU A 194 -1.60 5.75 13.17
CA LEU A 194 -1.01 4.59 13.85
C LEU A 194 0.53 4.57 13.78
N LEU A 195 1.14 4.96 12.65
CA LEU A 195 2.60 5.10 12.55
C LEU A 195 3.10 6.17 13.52
N VAL A 196 2.42 7.34 13.57
CA VAL A 196 2.79 8.42 14.47
C VAL A 196 2.72 7.99 15.93
N LEU A 197 1.59 7.40 16.35
CA LEU A 197 1.41 6.90 17.71
C LEU A 197 2.39 5.77 18.04
N GLY A 198 2.56 4.83 17.12
CA GLY A 198 3.42 3.67 17.27
C GLY A 198 4.86 4.07 17.52
N PHE A 199 5.45 4.91 16.67
CA PHE A 199 6.84 5.33 16.85
C PHE A 199 7.04 6.31 18.01
N ALA A 200 6.06 7.15 18.34
CA ALA A 200 6.13 7.96 19.56
C ALA A 200 6.20 7.08 20.83
N ILE A 201 5.50 5.94 20.85
CA ILE A 201 5.49 5.01 22.00
C ILE A 201 6.71 4.10 22.00
N VAL A 202 6.99 3.47 20.85
CA VAL A 202 7.96 2.38 20.71
C VAL A 202 9.38 2.92 20.65
N ALA A 203 9.63 3.97 19.85
CA ALA A 203 10.94 4.63 19.77
C ALA A 203 11.14 5.71 20.84
N ARG A 204 10.08 6.07 21.60
CA ARG A 204 10.10 7.11 22.65
C ARG A 204 10.53 8.49 22.15
N VAL A 205 10.29 8.79 20.88
CA VAL A 205 10.49 10.12 20.29
C VAL A 205 9.25 10.99 20.48
N SER A 206 9.40 12.31 20.28
CA SER A 206 8.25 13.22 20.33
C SER A 206 7.22 12.88 19.24
N ARG A 207 5.93 13.16 19.49
CA ARG A 207 4.87 12.98 18.48
C ARG A 207 5.13 13.81 17.21
N VAL A 208 5.77 14.96 17.35
CA VAL A 208 6.16 15.83 16.23
C VAL A 208 7.23 15.17 15.37
N ALA A 209 8.29 14.62 15.97
CA ALA A 209 9.33 13.89 15.23
C ALA A 209 8.76 12.66 14.51
N SER A 210 7.90 11.91 15.22
CA SER A 210 7.19 10.77 14.65
C SER A 210 6.32 11.17 13.45
N ALA A 211 5.53 12.24 13.58
CA ALA A 211 4.70 12.80 12.51
C ALA A 211 5.54 13.27 11.32
N ALA A 212 6.66 13.96 11.55
CA ALA A 212 7.55 14.41 10.48
C ALA A 212 8.09 13.23 9.67
N LEU A 213 8.60 12.18 10.33
CA LEU A 213 9.06 10.96 9.66
C LEU A 213 7.93 10.29 8.87
N THR A 214 6.74 10.16 9.47
CA THR A 214 5.58 9.57 8.81
C THR A 214 5.13 10.34 7.57
N LEU A 215 5.10 11.68 7.65
CA LEU A 215 4.71 12.52 6.51
C LEU A 215 5.74 12.50 5.40
N VAL A 216 7.04 12.53 5.73
CA VAL A 216 8.12 12.46 4.73
C VAL A 216 8.03 11.18 3.92
N ILE A 217 7.94 10.01 4.57
CA ILE A 217 7.85 8.75 3.82
C ILE A 217 6.55 8.65 3.02
N TRP A 218 5.42 9.14 3.55
CA TRP A 218 4.15 9.14 2.82
C TRP A 218 4.21 10.02 1.57
N ILE A 219 4.76 11.24 1.67
CA ILE A 219 4.93 12.15 0.53
C ILE A 219 5.89 11.56 -0.50
N LEU A 220 6.98 10.91 -0.07
CA LEU A 220 7.92 10.25 -0.99
C LEU A 220 7.26 9.10 -1.76
N VAL A 221 6.50 8.26 -1.07
CA VAL A 221 5.74 7.16 -1.71
C VAL A 221 4.69 7.73 -2.65
N LEU A 222 3.94 8.75 -2.22
CA LEU A 222 2.96 9.43 -3.06
C LEU A 222 3.60 10.01 -4.31
N GLY A 223 4.70 10.76 -4.16
CA GLY A 223 5.46 11.30 -5.28
C GLY A 223 5.89 10.20 -6.25
N LEU A 224 6.49 9.12 -5.75
CA LEU A 224 6.90 7.98 -6.57
C LEU A 224 5.73 7.36 -7.34
N THR A 225 4.56 7.22 -6.71
CA THR A 225 3.36 6.70 -7.39
C THR A 225 2.79 7.64 -8.44
N LEU A 226 2.98 8.96 -8.30
CA LEU A 226 2.46 9.96 -9.23
C LEU A 226 3.42 10.27 -10.38
N ILE A 227 4.73 9.98 -10.26
CA ILE A 227 5.73 10.23 -11.31
C ILE A 227 5.29 9.74 -12.70
N PRO A 228 4.80 8.50 -12.88
CA PRO A 228 4.38 8.01 -14.20
C PRO A 228 3.26 8.83 -14.84
N MET A 229 2.42 9.50 -14.03
CA MET A 229 1.28 10.28 -14.52
C MET A 229 1.68 11.67 -15.05
N VAL A 230 2.82 12.21 -14.58
CA VAL A 230 3.30 13.56 -14.95
C VAL A 230 4.47 13.51 -15.92
N LEU A 231 5.25 12.44 -15.93
CA LEU A 231 6.45 12.30 -16.76
C LEU A 231 6.18 12.50 -18.27
N PRO A 232 5.13 11.94 -18.89
CA PRO A 232 4.85 12.14 -20.33
C PRO A 232 4.57 13.60 -20.69
N LYS A 233 3.93 14.36 -19.78
CA LYS A 233 3.63 15.79 -19.99
C LYS A 233 4.88 16.66 -19.84
N LEU A 234 5.82 16.27 -18.99
CA LEU A 234 7.08 16.99 -18.78
C LEU A 234 8.09 16.77 -19.93
N LEU A 235 8.00 15.64 -20.62
CA LEU A 235 8.89 15.31 -21.75
C LEU A 235 8.36 15.82 -23.09
N SER A 236 7.08 16.21 -23.17
CA SER A 236 6.43 16.69 -24.39
C SER A 236 6.29 18.22 -24.48
N GLY A 237 6.70 18.96 -23.45
CA GLY A 237 6.79 20.42 -23.43
C GLY A 237 8.23 20.90 -23.52
#